data_AF-A0A7X8X0F3-F1
#
_entry.id   AF-A0A7X8X0F3-F1
#
_cell.length_a   1.000
_cell.length_b   1.000
_cell.length_c   1.000
_cell.angle_alpha   90.00
_cell.angle_beta   90.00
_cell.angle_gamma   90.00
#
_symmetry.space_group_name_H-M   'P 1'
#
loop_
_entity.id
_entity.type
_entity.pdbx_description
1 polymer ?
#
loop_
_entity_poly.entity_id
_entity_poly.type
_entity_poly.pdbx_seq_one_letter_code
_entity_poly.pdbx_strand_id
1 'polypeptide(L)' 'MEKLTFEQALMKLEEVVKKLENKQIPLDEAVKLYNEGLELSKVCYELLKEAETLIVNTEE' A
#
# COMPACT_ATOMS: atom_id res chain seq x y z
N MET A 1 -7.23 -5.18 -16.02
CA MET A 1 -7.22 -4.83 -14.59
C MET A 1 -6.71 -3.41 -14.49
N GLU A 2 -7.49 -2.48 -13.96
CA GLU A 2 -7.05 -1.09 -13.72
C GLU A 2 -5.89 -1.08 -12.72
N LYS A 3 -4.87 -0.27 -12.99
CA LYS A 3 -3.82 0.03 -12.01
C LYS A 3 -4.43 0.89 -10.91
N LEU A 4 -4.12 0.59 -9.65
CA LEU A 4 -4.54 1.41 -8.51
C LEU A 4 -3.86 2.79 -8.59
N THR A 5 -4.59 3.85 -8.24
CA THR A 5 -3.97 5.15 -7.93
C THR A 5 -3.27 5.09 -6.58
N PHE A 6 -2.41 6.08 -6.30
CA PHE A 6 -1.73 6.16 -5.00
C PHE A 6 -2.73 6.26 -3.85
N GLU A 7 -3.75 7.12 -3.97
CA GLU A 7 -4.78 7.32 -2.95
C GLU A 7 -5.59 6.04 -2.70
N GLN A 8 -5.88 5.29 -3.76
CA GLN A 8 -6.60 4.01 -3.64
C GLN A 8 -5.73 2.94 -2.96
N ALA A 9 -4.44 2.86 -3.29
CA ALA A 9 -3.52 1.92 -2.66
C ALA A 9 -3.31 2.26 -1.18
N LEU A 10 -3.16 3.55 -0.85
CA LEU A 10 -3.02 4.03 0.51
C LEU A 10 -4.26 3.75 1.35
N MET A 11 -5.46 4.06 0.84
CA MET A 11 -6.72 3.80 1.54
C MET A 11 -6.89 2.31 1.88
N LYS A 12 -6.56 1.41 0.93
CA LYS A 12 -6.59 -0.03 1.19
C LYS A 12 -5.57 -0.46 2.24
N LEU A 13 -4.37 0.13 2.22
CA LEU A 13 -3.33 -0.16 3.20
C LEU A 13 -3.77 0.27 4.60
N GLU A 14 -4.37 1.45 4.74
CA GLU A 14 -4.94 1.94 6.01
C GLU A 14 -6.04 1.01 6.53
N GLU A 15 -6.92 0.51 5.66
CA GLU A 15 -7.93 -0.48 6.03
C GLU A 15 -7.31 -1.79 6.53
N VAL A 16 -6.25 -2.28 5.87
CA VAL A 16 -5.51 -3.48 6.29
C VAL A 16 -4.88 -3.27 7.67
N VAL A 17 -4.20 -2.15 7.88
CA VAL A 17 -3.60 -1.81 9.18
C VAL A 17 -4.67 -1.76 10.27
N LYS A 18 -5.80 -1.08 10.01
CA LYS A 18 -6.92 -0.99 10.95
C LYS A 18 -7.49 -2.36 11.32
N LYS A 19 -7.55 -3.30 10.37
CA LYS A 19 -7.96 -4.69 10.66
C LYS A 19 -6.93 -5.44 11.48
N LEU A 20 -5.63 -5.25 11.21
CA LEU A 20 -4.52 -5.85 11.97
C LEU A 20 -4.44 -5.35 13.42
N GLU A 21 -4.91 -4.13 13.71
CA GLU A 21 -5.00 -3.59 15.08
C GLU A 21 -6.06 -4.29 15.94
N ASN A 22 -6.97 -5.08 15.33
CA ASN A 22 -7.95 -5.85 16.07
C ASN A 22 -7.27 -7.01 16.83
N LYS A 23 -7.22 -6.90 18.16
CA LYS A 23 -6.62 -7.91 19.06
C LYS A 23 -7.30 -9.28 19.03
N GLN A 24 -8.48 -9.40 18.41
CA GLN A 24 -9.23 -10.66 18.29
C GLN A 24 -9.09 -11.31 16.91
N ILE A 25 -8.22 -10.78 16.04
CA ILE A 25 -8.00 -11.36 14.72
C ILE A 25 -7.39 -12.78 14.82
N PRO A 26 -7.93 -13.77 14.09
CA PRO A 26 -7.31 -15.08 13.99
C PRO A 26 -5.92 -15.00 13.33
N LEU A 27 -4.97 -15.82 13.77
CA LEU A 27 -3.59 -15.82 13.24
C LEU A 27 -3.53 -15.96 11.72
N ASP A 28 -4.31 -16.90 11.15
CA ASP A 28 -4.33 -17.14 9.70
C ASP A 28 -4.82 -15.91 8.92
N GLU A 29 -5.76 -15.16 9.49
CA GLU A 29 -6.27 -13.93 8.89
C GLU A 29 -5.25 -12.80 9.02
N ALA A 30 -4.58 -12.68 10.18
CA ALA A 30 -3.50 -11.73 10.39
C ALA A 30 -2.34 -11.93 9.41
N VAL A 31 -1.95 -13.18 9.13
CA VAL A 31 -0.91 -13.50 8.15
C VAL A 31 -1.32 -13.09 6.73
N LYS A 32 -2.59 -13.31 6.36
CA LYS A 32 -3.11 -12.89 5.05
C LYS A 32 -3.10 -11.36 4.91
N LEU A 33 -3.64 -10.66 5.90
CA LEU A 33 -3.66 -9.19 5.91
C LEU A 33 -2.26 -8.61 5.96
N TYR A 34 -1.32 -9.22 6.68
CA TYR A 34 0.07 -8.78 6.69
C TYR A 34 0.70 -8.85 5.30
N ASN A 35 0.52 -9.97 4.60
CA ASN A 35 1.01 -10.12 3.22
C ASN A 35 0.35 -9.11 2.27
N GLU A 36 -0.96 -8.91 2.39
CA GLU A 36 -1.69 -7.89 1.62
C GLU A 36 -1.12 -6.49 1.89
N GLY A 37 -0.87 -6.15 3.15
CA GLY A 37 -0.27 -4.88 3.57
C GLY A 37 1.13 -4.68 3.00
N LEU A 38 1.95 -5.73 2.95
CA LEU A 38 3.28 -5.67 2.32
C LEU A 38 3.19 -5.36 0.82
N GLU A 39 2.27 -6.01 0.10
CA GLU A 39 2.09 -5.75 -1.33
C GLU A 39 1.55 -4.33 -1.58
N LEU A 40 0.56 -3.88 -0.79
CA LEU A 40 0.06 -2.51 -0.89
C LEU A 40 1.13 -1.46 -0.57
N SER A 41 1.98 -1.71 0.43
CA SER A 41 3.11 -0.84 0.77
C SER A 41 4.12 -0.73 -0.37
N LYS A 42 4.46 -1.86 -1.03
CA LYS A 42 5.31 -1.85 -2.23
C LYS A 42 4.68 -1.05 -3.37
N VAL A 43 3.38 -1.22 -3.60
CA VAL A 43 2.66 -0.47 -4.64
C VAL A 43 2.70 1.03 -4.37
N CYS A 44 2.43 1.47 -3.14
CA CYS A 44 2.53 2.88 -2.75
C CYS A 44 3.95 3.43 -2.98
N TYR A 45 4.98 2.67 -2.61
CA TYR A 45 6.37 3.08 -2.80
C TYR A 45 6.73 3.24 -4.28
N GLU A 46 6.36 2.29 -5.15
CA GLU A 46 6.64 2.38 -6.58
C GLU A 46 5.92 3.55 -7.24
N LEU A 47 4.66 3.82 -6.86
CA LEU A 47 3.91 4.98 -7.35
C LEU A 47 4.55 6.31 -6.96
N LEU A 48 5.04 6.42 -5.72
CA LEU A 48 5.77 7.62 -5.26
C LEU A 48 7.10 7.78 -5.99
N LYS A 49 7.83 6.68 -6.20
CA LYS A 49 9.11 6.70 -6.92
C LYS A 49 8.94 7.09 -8.38
N GLU A 50 7.87 6.63 -9.03
CA GLU A 50 7.52 7.05 -10.39
C GLU A 50 7.23 8.55 -10.44
N ALA A 51 6.43 9.06 -9.49
CA ALA A 51 6.13 10.49 -9.39
C ALA A 51 7.38 11.35 -9.10
N GLU A 52 8.24 10.91 -8.19
CA GLU A 52 9.50 11.59 -7.87
C GLU A 52 10.42 11.66 -9.11
N THR A 53 10.53 10.57 -9.86
CA THR A 53 11.33 10.52 -11.10
C THR A 53 10.83 11.53 -12.12
N LEU A 54 9.52 11.71 -12.25
CA LEU A 54 8.94 12.71 -13.16
C LEU A 54 9.28 14.15 -12.72
N ILE A 55 9.26 14.43 -11.42
CA ILE A 55 9.56 15.76 -10.87
C ILE A 55 11.06 16.08 -11.00
N VAL A 56 11.94 15.17 -10.59
CA VAL A 56 13.39 15.37 -10.60
C VAL A 56 13.92 15.56 -12.02
N ASN A 57 13.37 14.84 -13.01
CA ASN A 57 13.79 14.98 -14.41
C ASN A 57 13.22 16.23 -15.12
N THR A 58 12.40 17.04 -14.46
CA THR A 58 11.88 18.30 -15.02
C THR A 58 12.66 19.55 -14.60
N GLU A 59 13.74 19.39 -13.83
CA GLU A 59 14.61 20.49 -13.37
C GLU A 59 15.91 20.65 -14.19
N GLU A 60 16.04 19.97 -15.35
CA GLU A 60 17.16 20.15 -16.31
C GLU A 60 16.88 21.21 -17.40
#